data_AF-A0A7W1UZU4-F1
#
_entry.id   AF-A0A7W1UZU4-F1
#
_cell.length_a   1.000
_cell.length_b   1.000
_cell.length_c   1.000
_cell.angle_alpha   90.00
_cell.angle_beta   90.00
_cell.angle_gamma   90.00
#
_symmetry.space_group_name_H-M   'P 1'
#
loop_
_entity.id
_entity.type
_entity.pdbx_description
1 polymer ?
#
loop_
_entity_poly.entity_id
_entity_poly.type
_entity_poly.pdbx_seq_one_letter_code
_entity_poly.pdbx_strand_id
1 'polypeptide(L)'
;MQQATNTILMIRPAAFRLNEETAVNNYYQTTSEVLKNKDSNKLAQQEFDDLVQKLKDAGIDVVIFNDDGSLDTPDSIFPNNWVSFHENGDVA
;
A
#
# COMPACT_ATOMS: atom_id res chain seq x y z
N MET A 1 9.93 -4.58 -25.13
CA MET A 1 8.94 -4.36 -24.07
C MET A 1 8.94 -2.87 -23.78
N GLN A 2 7.86 -2.16 -24.08
CA GLN A 2 7.68 -0.78 -23.60
C GLN A 2 7.49 -0.84 -22.09
N GLN A 3 8.15 0.09 -21.38
CA GLN A 3 8.02 0.25 -19.94
C GLN A 3 6.56 0.65 -19.64
N ALA A 4 5.93 0.00 -18.64
CA ALA A 4 4.47 0.00 -18.48
C ALA A 4 3.86 1.38 -18.13
N THR A 5 4.58 2.21 -17.36
CA THR A 5 4.20 3.59 -17.01
C THR A 5 5.30 4.20 -16.13
N ASN A 6 5.51 5.52 -16.20
CA ASN A 6 6.36 6.25 -15.27
C ASN A 6 5.59 6.77 -14.04
N THR A 7 4.30 6.43 -13.90
CA THR A 7 3.41 6.91 -12.84
C THR A 7 2.84 5.75 -12.03
N ILE A 8 2.88 5.84 -10.69
CA ILE A 8 2.39 4.80 -9.77
C ILE A 8 1.36 5.41 -8.82
N LEU A 9 0.23 4.70 -8.62
CA LEU A 9 -0.72 4.97 -7.54
C LEU A 9 -0.28 4.24 -6.26
N MET A 10 -0.21 4.97 -5.15
CA MET A 10 0.04 4.42 -3.83
C MET A 10 -1.01 4.96 -2.84
N ILE A 11 -1.41 4.13 -1.88
CA ILE A 11 -2.37 4.51 -0.83
C ILE A 11 -1.62 4.58 0.49
N ARG A 12 -1.70 5.72 1.17
CA ARG A 12 -1.03 5.92 2.45
C ARG A 12 -1.65 5.01 3.51
N PRO A 13 -0.86 4.26 4.29
CA PRO A 13 -1.40 3.47 5.40
C PRO A 13 -2.09 4.35 6.44
N ALA A 14 -3.40 4.17 6.60
CA ALA A 14 -4.18 4.82 7.64
C ALA A 14 -4.25 3.97 8.92
N ALA A 15 -4.47 2.66 8.77
CA ALA A 15 -4.59 1.69 9.87
C ALA A 15 -3.89 0.36 9.51
N PHE A 16 -2.56 0.35 9.48
CA PHE A 16 -1.77 -0.83 9.13
C PHE A 16 -1.85 -1.93 10.20
N ARG A 17 -2.56 -3.00 9.87
CA ARG A 17 -2.75 -4.19 10.71
C ARG A 17 -2.98 -5.43 9.84
N LEU A 18 -2.95 -6.59 10.48
CA LEU A 18 -3.43 -7.85 9.89
C LEU A 18 -4.91 -7.73 9.57
N ASN A 19 -5.34 -8.21 8.41
CA ASN A 19 -6.74 -8.37 8.04
C ASN A 19 -7.20 -9.79 8.41
N GLU A 20 -8.13 -9.89 9.37
CA GLU A 20 -8.61 -11.16 9.92
C GLU A 20 -9.30 -12.03 8.86
N GLU A 21 -9.92 -11.41 7.85
CA GLU A 21 -10.62 -12.12 6.79
C GLU A 21 -9.64 -12.80 5.81
N THR A 22 -8.49 -12.16 5.53
CA THR A 22 -7.50 -12.66 4.57
C THR A 22 -6.32 -13.37 5.26
N ALA A 23 -6.16 -13.24 6.57
CA ALA A 23 -5.10 -13.91 7.32
C ALA A 23 -5.16 -15.44 7.26
N VAL A 24 -6.36 -16.02 7.05
CA VAL A 24 -6.52 -17.47 6.93
C VAL A 24 -5.81 -18.03 5.67
N ASN A 25 -5.67 -17.21 4.62
CA ASN A 25 -5.10 -17.63 3.33
C ASN A 25 -3.79 -16.92 2.96
N ASN A 26 -3.38 -15.91 3.73
CA ASN A 26 -2.15 -15.17 3.49
C ASN A 26 -1.06 -15.57 4.49
N TYR A 27 -0.10 -16.38 4.02
CA TYR A 27 1.03 -16.88 4.81
C TYR A 27 1.84 -15.77 5.52
N TYR A 28 1.86 -14.55 4.97
CA TYR A 28 2.62 -13.44 5.53
C TYR A 28 1.89 -12.71 6.66
N GLN A 29 0.56 -12.89 6.77
CA GLN A 29 -0.24 -12.27 7.81
C GLN A 29 -0.19 -13.09 9.09
N THR A 30 0.87 -12.85 9.87
CA THR A 30 1.09 -13.51 11.15
C THR A 30 1.11 -12.48 12.28
N THR A 31 0.70 -12.90 13.47
CA THR A 31 0.84 -12.07 14.67
C THR A 31 2.32 -12.00 15.06
N SER A 32 2.98 -10.87 14.82
CA SER A 32 4.35 -10.64 15.28
C SER A 32 4.36 -10.11 16.70
N GLU A 33 4.96 -10.86 17.63
CA GLU A 33 5.19 -10.41 19.01
C GLU A 33 6.07 -9.14 19.08
N VAL A 34 6.96 -8.96 18.09
CA VAL A 34 7.84 -7.78 17.98
C VAL A 34 7.03 -6.51 17.64
N LEU A 35 5.95 -6.65 16.88
CA LEU A 35 5.06 -5.54 16.53
C LEU A 35 4.01 -5.26 17.61
N LYS A 36 3.67 -6.22 18.50
CA LYS A 36 2.73 -5.98 19.60
C LYS A 36 3.11 -4.78 20.50
N ASN A 37 4.40 -4.47 20.61
CA ASN A 37 4.92 -3.40 21.46
C ASN A 37 5.35 -2.14 20.68
N LYS A 38 5.14 -2.10 19.36
CA LYS A 38 5.50 -0.97 18.50
C LYS A 38 4.26 -0.49 17.75
N ASP A 39 4.20 0.82 17.48
CA ASP A 39 3.18 1.38 16.61
C ASP A 39 3.48 0.97 15.16
N SER A 40 2.89 -0.15 14.73
CA SER A 40 3.08 -0.73 13.40
C SER A 40 2.66 0.23 12.29
N ASN A 41 1.62 1.03 12.53
CA ASN A 41 1.13 2.00 11.57
C ASN A 41 2.14 3.11 11.35
N LYS A 42 2.73 3.64 12.42
CA LYS A 42 3.79 4.64 12.32
C LYS A 42 5.02 4.13 11.55
N LEU A 43 5.42 2.88 11.81
CA LEU A 43 6.55 2.27 11.09
C LEU A 43 6.22 2.06 9.61
N ALA A 44 5.02 1.57 9.28
CA ALA A 44 4.57 1.40 7.91
C ALA A 44 4.50 2.73 7.16
N GLN A 45 4.04 3.80 7.81
CA GLN A 45 4.04 5.14 7.22
C GLN A 45 5.47 5.65 6.96
N GLN A 46 6.41 5.37 7.86
CA GLN A 46 7.81 5.73 7.66
C GLN A 46 8.42 4.97 6.47
N GLU A 47 8.21 3.65 6.40
CA GLU A 47 8.68 2.84 5.26
C GLU A 47 8.01 3.26 3.94
N PHE A 48 6.73 3.63 3.99
CA PHE A 48 6.01 4.18 2.84
C PHE A 48 6.64 5.48 2.35
N ASP A 49 6.92 6.42 3.26
CA ASP A 49 7.53 7.71 2.91
C ASP A 49 8.94 7.52 2.33
N ASP A 50 9.74 6.63 2.90
CA ASP A 50 11.07 6.28 2.41
C ASP A 50 11.01 5.67 1.00
N LEU A 51 10.01 4.82 0.71
CA LEU A 51 9.81 4.24 -0.60
C LEU A 51 9.35 5.28 -1.62
N VAL A 52 8.38 6.13 -1.26
CA VAL A 52 7.91 7.24 -2.09
C VAL A 52 9.08 8.15 -2.48
N GLN A 53 9.94 8.49 -1.53
CA GLN A 53 11.09 9.34 -1.80
C GLN A 53 12.04 8.68 -2.80
N LYS A 54 12.38 7.39 -2.61
CA LYS A 54 13.25 6.64 -3.53
C LYS A 54 12.67 6.55 -4.94
N LEU A 55 11.35 6.36 -5.07
CA LEU A 55 10.67 6.32 -6.38
C LEU A 55 10.76 7.68 -7.08
N LYS A 56 10.45 8.77 -6.35
CA LYS A 56 10.55 10.13 -6.88
C LYS A 56 11.98 10.51 -7.28
N ASP A 57 12.97 10.13 -6.48
CA ASP A 57 14.40 10.34 -6.78
C ASP A 57 14.84 9.58 -8.04
N ALA A 58 14.19 8.46 -8.35
CA ALA A 58 14.38 7.70 -9.58
C ALA A 58 13.61 8.26 -10.80
N GLY A 59 12.89 9.39 -10.65
CA GLY A 59 12.12 10.03 -11.71
C GLY A 59 10.75 9.40 -11.98
N ILE A 60 10.22 8.64 -11.01
CA ILE A 60 8.87 8.04 -11.09
C ILE A 60 7.87 8.99 -10.44
N ASP A 61 6.78 9.30 -11.15
CA ASP A 61 5.67 10.07 -10.63
C ASP A 61 4.85 9.20 -9.65
N VAL A 62 4.61 9.71 -8.45
CA VAL A 62 3.86 8.98 -7.42
C VAL A 62 2.61 9.75 -7.03
N VAL A 63 1.45 9.18 -7.36
CA VAL A 63 0.13 9.67 -6.94
C VAL A 63 -0.20 9.02 -5.61
N ILE A 64 -0.33 9.83 -4.56
CA ILE A 64 -0.64 9.35 -3.22
C ILE A 64 -2.09 9.66 -2.90
N PHE A 65 -2.86 8.63 -2.60
CA PHE A 65 -4.18 8.78 -2.00
C PHE A 65 -4.07 8.63 -0.47
N ASN A 66 -4.66 9.58 0.26
CA ASN A 66 -4.68 9.54 1.73
C ASN A 66 -6.03 8.99 2.17
N ASP A 67 -6.02 7.76 2.66
CA ASP A 67 -7.15 7.17 3.36
C ASP A 67 -7.33 7.89 4.71
N ASP A 68 -8.56 8.30 5.03
CA ASP A 68 -8.87 9.00 6.28
C ASP A 68 -9.10 8.04 7.46
N GLY A 69 -9.07 6.73 7.21
CA GLY A 69 -9.25 5.69 8.21
C GLY A 69 -10.67 5.63 8.78
N SER A 70 -11.64 6.30 8.15
CA SER A 70 -13.04 6.25 8.57
C SER A 70 -13.71 4.90 8.31
N LEU A 71 -13.16 4.13 7.36
CA LEU A 71 -13.59 2.79 7.01
C LEU A 71 -12.58 1.76 7.53
N ASP A 72 -13.07 0.61 7.98
CA ASP A 72 -12.23 -0.48 8.46
C ASP A 72 -11.72 -1.35 7.30
N THR A 73 -10.85 -0.77 6.46
CA THR A 73 -10.31 -1.39 5.24
C THR A 73 -8.79 -1.59 5.33
N PRO A 74 -8.29 -2.56 6.12
CA PRO A 74 -6.85 -2.74 6.38
C PRO A 74 -6.01 -3.04 5.13
N ASP A 75 -6.60 -3.74 4.14
CA ASP A 75 -5.93 -4.10 2.89
C ASP A 75 -6.10 -3.04 1.77
N SER A 76 -6.77 -1.90 2.03
CA SER A 76 -6.96 -0.83 1.02
C SER A 76 -5.62 -0.31 0.47
N ILE A 77 -4.58 -0.37 1.29
CA ILE A 77 -3.20 0.04 0.99
C ILE A 77 -2.55 -0.72 -0.18
N PHE A 78 -3.15 -1.83 -0.62
CA PHE A 78 -2.69 -2.66 -1.74
C PHE A 78 -3.59 -2.49 -2.97
N PRO A 79 -3.50 -1.34 -3.69
CA PRO A 79 -4.39 -1.04 -4.82
C PRO A 79 -4.32 -2.08 -5.94
N ASN A 80 -3.17 -2.75 -6.09
CA ASN A 80 -2.98 -3.80 -7.08
C ASN A 80 -3.92 -5.01 -6.91
N ASN A 81 -4.59 -5.15 -5.77
CA ASN A 81 -5.52 -6.26 -5.51
C ASN A 81 -6.94 -5.98 -6.01
N TRP A 82 -7.29 -4.72 -6.28
CA TRP A 82 -8.69 -4.33 -6.53
C TRP A 82 -8.85 -3.26 -7.62
N VAL A 83 -7.77 -2.73 -8.17
CA VAL A 83 -7.80 -1.88 -9.35
C VAL A 83 -6.60 -2.12 -10.26
N SER A 84 -6.84 -2.03 -11.55
CA SER A 84 -5.84 -2.01 -12.61
C SER A 84 -6.13 -0.88 -13.60
N PHE A 85 -5.07 -0.32 -14.18
CA PHE A 85 -5.14 0.77 -15.15
C PHE A 85 -4.47 0.33 -16.44
N HIS A 86 -5.15 0.53 -17.55
CA HIS A 86 -4.69 0.08 -18.87
C HIS A 86 -4.31 1.25 -19.76
N GLU A 87 -3.43 1.00 -20.73
CA GLU A 87 -2.92 2.01 -21.67
C GLU A 87 -4.03 2.72 -22.46
N ASN A 88 -5.14 2.03 -22.72
CA ASN A 88 -6.30 2.59 -23.40
C ASN A 88 -7.21 3.45 -22.50
N GLY A 89 -6.84 3.63 -21.23
CA GLY A 89 -7.62 4.39 -20.24
C GLY A 89 -8.67 3.57 -19.49
N ASP A 90 -8.79 2.26 -19.75
CA ASP A 90 -9.71 1.40 -19.01
C ASP A 90 -9.25 1.20 -17.57
N VAL A 91 -10.25 1.04 -16.69
CA VAL A 91 -10.09 0.72 -15.28
C VAL A 91 -10.86 -0.57 -14.99
N ALA A 92 -10.20 -1.56 -14.39
CA ALA A 92 -10.77 -2.88 -14.07
C ALA A 92 -10.42 -3.34 -12.66
#